data_AF-A0AAD4S7U4-F1
#
_entry.id   AF-A0AAD4S7U4-F1
#
_cell.length_a   1.000
_cell.length_b   1.000
_cell.length_c   1.000
_cell.angle_alpha   90.00
_cell.angle_beta   90.00
_cell.angle_gamma   90.00
#
_symmetry.space_group_name_H-M   'P 1'
#
loop_
_entity.id
_entity.type
_entity.pdbx_description
1 polymer ?
#
loop_
_entity_poly.entity_id
_entity_poly.type
_entity_poly.pdbx_seq_one_letter_code
_entity_poly.pdbx_strand_id
1 'polypeptide(L)'
;MGSHGIHSLTFTILSFLWLTSMESCFSQVDQQDPQVPGFFIFGDSLVDNGNNNGILSLARANYAPYGIDFPEGASGRFNNGLTMVDVLAQLLGLPNLIPPYARTRGPALLRGANFASGASGIRDETGNNLGAHVSMNQQVANFARVVQQMRRAFRGDNNAMNAYLSKCIFYCGLGSNDYLNNYFMTSFYATSRQYTPAAYAASLLQDYSRQLTQLYQLGARKIVVTAVGGIGCIPYQLARVNPRNRTANSQCNEDINKAIYIFNSGLLNLVKSFNNGRLPGAQFVYLNIIESAKDLVTNGAAYGFEVFDKGCCGVGRNNGEITCLPLQRPCPDRSKYLFWDAFHPTEAANIILGKKAFSSNSATDEDFLNLESYAQKETCSEELLVETLVKKGLQGVSLLSYGSTSTSPTNVKLALT
;
A
#
# COMPACT_ATOMS: atom_id res chain seq x y z
N MET A 1 -29.89 76.91 -11.49
CA MET A 1 -29.55 76.10 -12.69
C MET A 1 -28.44 75.13 -12.31
N GLY A 2 -28.61 73.83 -12.60
CA GLY A 2 -27.64 72.73 -12.40
C GLY A 2 -27.58 72.24 -10.94
N SER A 3 -28.21 71.11 -10.55
CA SER A 3 -27.86 69.70 -10.84
C SER A 3 -26.40 69.38 -10.52
N HIS A 4 -26.17 68.64 -9.41
CA HIS A 4 -25.22 67.52 -9.28
C HIS A 4 -25.13 67.08 -7.81
N GLY A 5 -25.45 65.82 -7.53
CA GLY A 5 -25.26 65.25 -6.19
C GLY A 5 -26.01 63.95 -5.85
N ILE A 6 -26.56 63.21 -6.83
CA ILE A 6 -27.23 61.92 -6.60
C ILE A 6 -26.43 60.77 -7.24
N HIS A 7 -25.10 60.78 -7.10
CA HIS A 7 -24.25 59.69 -7.62
C HIS A 7 -23.39 58.98 -6.57
N SER A 8 -23.49 59.33 -5.29
CA SER A 8 -22.70 58.65 -4.24
C SER A 8 -23.46 57.59 -3.45
N LEU A 9 -24.76 57.38 -3.69
CA LEU A 9 -25.57 56.42 -2.93
C LEU A 9 -25.95 55.14 -3.71
N THR A 10 -25.66 55.07 -5.01
CA THR A 10 -25.90 53.87 -5.84
C THR A 10 -24.69 52.93 -5.94
N PHE A 11 -23.49 53.37 -5.57
CA PHE A 11 -22.30 52.50 -5.56
C PHE A 11 -22.13 51.66 -4.29
N THR A 12 -22.78 52.04 -3.19
CA THR A 12 -22.70 51.31 -1.91
C THR A 12 -23.72 50.17 -1.80
N ILE A 13 -24.76 50.17 -2.63
CA ILE A 13 -25.78 49.09 -2.65
C ILE A 13 -25.40 47.99 -3.66
N LEU A 14 -24.66 48.32 -4.73
CA LEU A 14 -24.11 47.33 -5.66
C LEU A 14 -22.90 46.56 -5.11
N SER A 15 -22.21 47.08 -4.09
CA SER A 15 -21.12 46.40 -3.38
C SER A 15 -21.60 45.44 -2.29
N PHE A 16 -22.83 45.60 -1.77
CA PHE A 16 -23.43 44.65 -0.83
C PHE A 16 -24.19 43.49 -1.50
N LEU A 17 -24.64 43.66 -2.76
CA LEU A 17 -25.25 42.59 -3.56
C LEU A 17 -24.24 41.74 -4.35
N TRP A 18 -22.96 42.11 -4.32
CA TRP A 18 -21.83 41.30 -4.83
C TRP A 18 -21.04 40.58 -3.72
N LEU A 19 -21.54 40.61 -2.48
CA LEU A 19 -20.96 39.90 -1.33
C LEU A 19 -21.84 38.75 -0.81
N THR A 20 -23.00 38.52 -1.43
CA THR A 20 -23.89 37.38 -1.10
C THR A 20 -23.97 36.33 -2.22
N SER A 21 -23.07 36.36 -3.19
CA SER A 21 -22.95 35.33 -4.25
C SER A 21 -21.62 34.56 -4.23
N MET A 22 -20.80 34.74 -3.19
CA MET A 22 -19.75 33.80 -2.81
C MET A 22 -20.23 32.89 -1.67
N GLU A 23 -21.41 32.28 -1.85
CA GLU A 23 -21.61 30.96 -1.26
C GLU A 23 -20.70 30.00 -2.01
N SER A 24 -19.50 29.87 -1.44
CA SER A 24 -18.61 28.74 -1.54
C SER A 24 -19.11 27.62 -2.47
N CYS A 25 -18.57 27.57 -3.69
CA CYS A 25 -18.30 26.28 -4.32
C CYS A 25 -17.22 25.57 -3.48
N PHE A 26 -17.57 25.15 -2.26
CA PHE A 26 -16.98 23.94 -1.73
C PHE A 26 -17.50 22.87 -2.65
N SER A 27 -16.64 22.40 -3.57
CA SER A 27 -16.85 21.10 -4.19
C SER A 27 -17.13 20.17 -3.02
N GLN A 28 -18.37 19.72 -2.85
CA GLN A 28 -18.64 18.55 -2.05
C GLN A 28 -17.83 17.48 -2.75
N VAL A 29 -16.69 17.11 -2.16
CA VAL A 29 -16.10 15.83 -2.46
C VAL A 29 -17.21 14.87 -2.09
N ASP A 30 -17.88 14.34 -3.12
CA ASP A 30 -18.89 13.32 -2.99
C ASP A 30 -18.21 12.22 -2.16
N GLN A 31 -18.56 12.16 -0.87
CA GLN A 31 -17.85 11.31 0.08
C GLN A 31 -18.40 9.91 -0.16
N GLN A 32 -17.92 9.30 -1.24
CA GLN A 32 -18.33 7.98 -1.67
C GLN A 32 -18.06 7.03 -0.51
N ASP A 33 -19.09 6.29 -0.10
CA ASP A 33 -18.97 5.34 1.00
C ASP A 33 -17.79 4.39 0.73
N PRO A 34 -16.93 4.12 1.72
CA PRO A 34 -15.81 3.20 1.54
C PRO A 34 -16.30 1.85 1.03
N GLN A 35 -15.63 1.32 0.00
CA GLN A 35 -16.03 0.05 -0.58
C GLN A 35 -15.74 -1.14 0.36
N VAL A 36 -14.86 -0.94 1.35
CA VAL A 36 -14.55 -1.94 2.38
C VAL A 36 -14.42 -1.28 3.75
N PRO A 37 -14.79 -1.99 4.83
CA PRO A 37 -14.73 -1.42 6.18
C PRO A 37 -13.31 -1.29 6.75
N GLY A 38 -12.34 -2.03 6.20
CA GLY A 38 -10.96 -1.96 6.65
C GLY A 38 -9.95 -2.53 5.67
N PHE A 39 -8.72 -2.04 5.75
CA PHE A 39 -7.61 -2.45 4.90
C PHE A 39 -6.34 -2.70 5.72
N PHE A 40 -5.92 -3.96 5.81
CA PHE A 40 -4.75 -4.40 6.58
C PHE A 40 -3.60 -4.75 5.64
N ILE A 41 -2.42 -4.20 5.89
CA ILE A 41 -1.29 -4.26 4.95
C ILE A 41 -0.11 -4.96 5.62
N PHE A 42 0.45 -5.95 4.94
CA PHE A 42 1.62 -6.73 5.34
C PHE A 42 2.64 -6.64 4.20
N GLY A 43 3.91 -6.43 4.54
CA GLY A 43 4.90 -6.24 3.49
C GLY A 43 6.28 -5.82 3.95
N ASP A 44 7.05 -5.32 3.00
CA ASP A 44 8.38 -4.78 3.20
C ASP A 44 8.45 -3.25 2.98
N SER A 45 9.64 -2.73 2.66
CA SER A 45 9.85 -1.29 2.43
C SER A 45 9.04 -0.72 1.26
N LEU A 46 8.55 -1.53 0.32
CA LEU A 46 7.70 -1.06 -0.78
C LEU A 46 6.35 -0.50 -0.29
N VAL A 47 5.92 -0.92 0.91
CA VAL A 47 4.63 -0.53 1.48
C VAL A 47 4.73 -0.08 2.95
N ASP A 48 5.91 -0.07 3.57
CA ASP A 48 6.11 0.52 4.91
C ASP A 48 5.86 2.04 4.87
N ASN A 49 5.12 2.52 5.86
CA ASN A 49 4.78 3.93 6.03
C ASN A 49 5.21 4.50 7.39
N GLY A 50 6.16 3.85 8.05
CA GLY A 50 6.85 4.35 9.22
C GLY A 50 6.86 3.42 10.43
N ASN A 51 6.69 2.11 10.24
CA ASN A 51 6.91 1.12 11.29
C ASN A 51 8.40 1.01 11.66
N ASN A 52 9.31 1.24 10.71
CA ASN A 52 10.75 1.20 10.96
C ASN A 52 11.31 2.43 11.70
N ASN A 53 10.54 3.52 11.86
CA ASN A 53 11.05 4.80 12.35
C ASN A 53 11.65 4.73 13.77
N GLY A 54 11.09 3.86 14.62
CA GLY A 54 11.54 3.63 15.99
C GLY A 54 12.43 2.39 16.18
N ILE A 55 12.82 1.72 15.10
CA ILE A 55 13.60 0.49 15.13
C ILE A 55 15.07 0.82 14.85
N LEU A 56 15.99 0.22 15.60
CA LEU A 56 17.42 0.35 15.34
C LEU A 56 17.80 -0.43 14.07
N SER A 57 17.71 0.27 12.94
CA SER A 57 17.85 -0.29 11.60
C SER A 57 18.51 0.69 10.64
N LEU A 58 19.24 0.15 9.66
CA LEU A 58 19.68 0.89 8.48
C LEU A 58 18.53 1.04 7.46
N ALA A 59 17.51 0.17 7.52
CA ALA A 59 16.31 0.27 6.70
C ALA A 59 15.33 1.28 7.30
N ARG A 60 15.65 2.57 7.18
CA ARG A 60 14.80 3.70 7.61
C ARG A 60 14.69 4.73 6.50
N ALA A 61 13.54 5.39 6.42
CA ALA A 61 13.22 6.45 5.45
C ALA A 61 12.50 7.63 6.10
N ASN A 62 12.73 7.87 7.40
CA ASN A 62 12.14 8.99 8.16
C ASN A 62 13.07 10.22 8.22
N TYR A 63 13.73 10.52 7.10
CA TYR A 63 14.60 11.67 6.92
C TYR A 63 14.50 12.22 5.50
N ALA A 64 14.74 13.53 5.33
CA ALA A 64 14.76 14.16 4.02
C ALA A 64 15.90 13.58 3.15
N PRO A 65 15.70 13.39 1.83
CA PRO A 65 14.55 13.85 1.05
C PRO A 65 13.39 12.83 0.91
N TYR A 66 13.37 11.72 1.66
CA TYR A 66 12.19 10.84 1.62
C TYR A 66 10.93 11.60 2.04
N GLY A 67 9.82 11.32 1.36
CA GLY A 67 8.56 12.01 1.58
C GLY A 67 8.53 13.48 1.15
N ILE A 68 9.44 13.95 0.30
CA ILE A 68 9.48 15.36 -0.17
C ILE A 68 8.19 15.82 -0.88
N ASP A 69 7.44 14.91 -1.51
CA ASP A 69 6.14 15.15 -2.14
C ASP A 69 4.96 14.73 -1.27
N PHE A 70 5.23 14.06 -0.14
CA PHE A 70 4.20 13.66 0.80
C PHE A 70 3.83 14.87 1.70
N PRO A 71 2.55 15.20 1.90
CA PRO A 71 2.15 16.39 2.67
C PRO A 71 2.75 16.45 4.09
N GLU A 72 2.88 15.30 4.76
CA GLU A 72 3.46 15.18 6.10
C GLU A 72 5.00 15.04 6.10
N GLY A 73 5.64 15.12 4.93
CA GLY A 73 7.08 14.97 4.76
C GLY A 73 7.56 13.53 4.98
N ALA A 74 8.74 13.40 5.59
CA ALA A 74 9.43 12.13 5.80
C ALA A 74 8.70 11.21 6.81
N SER A 75 7.65 10.56 6.32
CA SER A 75 6.77 9.70 7.13
C SER A 75 7.40 8.35 7.51
N GLY A 76 8.42 7.91 6.76
CA GLY A 76 8.97 6.55 6.80
C GLY A 76 8.65 5.71 5.56
N ARG A 77 7.95 6.29 4.58
CA ARG A 77 7.81 5.70 3.24
C ARG A 77 9.13 5.76 2.50
N PHE A 78 9.54 4.64 1.90
CA PHE A 78 10.82 4.52 1.18
C PHE A 78 10.77 5.12 -0.24
N ASN A 79 10.00 6.20 -0.43
CA ASN A 79 9.94 6.94 -1.68
C ASN A 79 9.69 8.44 -1.43
N ASN A 80 9.44 9.21 -2.48
CA ASN A 80 9.19 10.64 -2.40
C ASN A 80 7.77 11.02 -1.92
N GLY A 81 6.78 10.14 -2.00
CA GLY A 81 5.37 10.40 -1.75
C GLY A 81 4.57 9.14 -1.37
N LEU A 82 3.43 8.93 -2.05
CA LEU A 82 2.55 7.78 -1.87
C LEU A 82 3.18 6.46 -2.31
N THR A 83 2.89 5.40 -1.55
CA THR A 83 3.11 4.01 -1.96
C THR A 83 1.93 3.47 -2.76
N MET A 84 2.10 2.33 -3.43
CA MET A 84 1.02 1.68 -4.17
C MET A 84 -0.21 1.39 -3.29
N VAL A 85 -0.01 0.96 -2.03
CA VAL A 85 -1.12 0.66 -1.11
C VAL A 85 -1.83 1.92 -0.61
N ASP A 86 -1.16 3.07 -0.58
CA ASP A 86 -1.83 4.34 -0.29
C ASP A 86 -2.80 4.72 -1.42
N VAL A 87 -2.37 4.51 -2.67
CA VAL A 87 -3.20 4.72 -3.86
C VAL A 87 -4.39 3.76 -3.86
N LEU A 88 -4.17 2.48 -3.49
CA LEU A 88 -5.27 1.53 -3.32
C LEU A 88 -6.25 1.96 -2.22
N ALA A 89 -5.76 2.48 -1.09
CA ALA A 89 -6.63 2.97 -0.03
C ALA A 89 -7.53 4.13 -0.51
N GLN A 90 -6.99 5.04 -1.31
CA GLN A 90 -7.75 6.12 -1.94
C GLN A 90 -8.80 5.58 -2.92
N LEU A 91 -8.42 4.64 -3.80
CA LEU A 91 -9.34 4.04 -4.78
C LEU A 91 -10.44 3.20 -4.12
N LEU A 92 -10.18 2.63 -2.95
CA LEU A 92 -11.18 1.94 -2.12
C LEU A 92 -12.14 2.91 -1.40
N GLY A 93 -11.95 4.22 -1.54
CA GLY A 93 -12.80 5.25 -0.90
C GLY A 93 -12.57 5.39 0.61
N LEU A 94 -11.44 4.91 1.14
CA LEU A 94 -11.17 5.07 2.57
C LEU A 94 -10.94 6.55 2.91
N PRO A 95 -11.50 7.05 4.03
CA PRO A 95 -11.47 8.48 4.34
C PRO A 95 -10.07 9.00 4.69
N ASN A 96 -9.16 8.11 5.09
CA ASN A 96 -7.77 8.42 5.41
C ASN A 96 -6.86 7.30 4.91
N LEU A 97 -5.59 7.62 4.66
CA LEU A 97 -4.56 6.60 4.43
C LEU A 97 -4.40 5.70 5.65
N ILE A 98 -4.04 4.43 5.41
CA ILE A 98 -3.87 3.45 6.49
C ILE A 98 -2.64 3.81 7.32
N PRO A 99 -2.75 3.98 8.65
CA PRO A 99 -1.61 4.38 9.49
C PRO A 99 -0.66 3.22 9.81
N PRO A 100 0.62 3.49 10.19
CA PRO A 100 1.54 2.46 10.66
C PRO A 100 1.05 1.84 11.97
N TYR A 101 1.14 0.51 12.08
CA TYR A 101 0.81 -0.23 13.30
C TYR A 101 1.57 0.29 14.53
N ALA A 102 2.84 0.68 14.35
CA ALA A 102 3.67 1.23 15.42
C ALA A 102 3.00 2.39 16.17
N ARG A 103 2.19 3.21 15.48
CA ARG A 103 1.52 4.40 16.04
C ARG A 103 -0.01 4.29 16.13
N THR A 104 -0.59 3.15 15.79
CA THR A 104 -2.06 2.98 15.75
C THR A 104 -2.58 2.22 16.95
N ARG A 105 -3.61 2.74 17.63
CA ARG A 105 -4.21 2.15 18.84
C ARG A 105 -5.73 2.33 18.83
N GLY A 106 -6.43 1.55 19.65
CA GLY A 106 -7.85 1.76 19.93
C GLY A 106 -8.75 1.60 18.69
N PRO A 107 -9.86 2.35 18.61
CA PRO A 107 -10.85 2.20 17.53
C PRO A 107 -10.29 2.41 16.11
N ALA A 108 -9.19 3.13 15.95
CA ALA A 108 -8.54 3.33 14.64
C ALA A 108 -8.13 1.99 13.99
N LEU A 109 -7.81 0.96 14.80
CA LEU A 109 -7.46 -0.37 14.31
C LEU A 109 -8.61 -1.08 13.57
N LEU A 110 -9.87 -0.66 13.78
CA LEU A 110 -11.02 -1.25 13.08
C LEU A 110 -10.98 -0.95 11.58
N ARG A 111 -10.44 0.22 11.19
CA ARG A 111 -10.32 0.63 9.77
C ARG A 111 -9.07 0.08 9.08
N GLY A 112 -8.20 -0.58 9.83
CA GLY A 112 -6.96 -1.14 9.30
C GLY A 112 -5.70 -0.58 9.94
N ALA A 113 -4.59 -1.27 9.71
CA ALA A 113 -3.25 -0.83 10.06
C ALA A 113 -2.26 -1.43 9.06
N ASN A 114 -1.17 -0.70 8.85
CA ASN A 114 -0.05 -1.16 8.06
C ASN A 114 1.01 -1.78 8.98
N PHE A 115 1.28 -3.07 8.80
CA PHE A 115 2.26 -3.85 9.56
C PHE A 115 3.60 -4.00 8.84
N ALA A 116 3.71 -3.53 7.60
CA ALA A 116 4.90 -3.70 6.79
C ALA A 116 6.13 -3.06 7.43
N SER A 117 7.30 -3.63 7.15
CA SER A 117 8.56 -3.19 7.76
C SER A 117 9.69 -3.25 6.75
N GLY A 118 10.44 -2.16 6.60
CA GLY A 118 11.64 -2.14 5.77
C GLY A 118 12.61 -3.27 6.14
N ALA A 119 13.26 -3.85 5.12
CA ALA A 119 14.09 -5.06 5.17
C ALA A 119 13.36 -6.40 5.41
N SER A 120 12.06 -6.39 5.76
CA SER A 120 11.32 -7.63 6.05
C SER A 120 11.28 -8.59 4.87
N GLY A 121 11.43 -9.88 5.17
CA GLY A 121 11.12 -10.98 4.26
C GLY A 121 10.02 -11.90 4.78
N ILE A 122 9.75 -12.94 4.00
CA ILE A 122 8.91 -14.08 4.39
C ILE A 122 9.56 -14.82 5.56
N ARG A 123 10.89 -14.96 5.53
CA ARG A 123 11.67 -15.60 6.59
C ARG A 123 12.13 -14.60 7.65
N ASP A 124 12.28 -15.09 8.88
CA ASP A 124 12.61 -14.23 10.03
C ASP A 124 14.03 -13.67 9.97
N GLU A 125 14.95 -14.40 9.36
CA GLU A 125 16.35 -13.98 9.24
C GLU A 125 16.63 -13.05 8.06
N THR A 126 15.70 -12.95 7.11
CA THR A 126 15.87 -12.12 5.91
C THR A 126 15.98 -10.65 6.30
N GLY A 127 17.02 -9.96 5.85
CA GLY A 127 17.22 -8.54 6.15
C GLY A 127 17.94 -8.22 7.46
N ASN A 128 18.36 -9.23 8.24
CA ASN A 128 19.15 -9.04 9.48
C ASN A 128 20.45 -8.25 9.27
N ASN A 129 21.05 -8.31 8.07
CA ASN A 129 22.22 -7.52 7.69
C ASN A 129 21.96 -5.99 7.72
N LEU A 130 20.70 -5.56 7.72
CA LEU A 130 20.30 -4.15 7.84
C LEU A 130 19.91 -3.76 9.27
N GLY A 131 20.01 -4.68 10.23
CA GLY A 131 19.60 -4.47 11.62
C GLY A 131 18.19 -4.98 11.91
N ALA A 132 17.58 -4.47 12.98
CA ALA A 132 16.27 -4.92 13.41
C ALA A 132 15.18 -4.51 12.41
N HIS A 133 14.17 -5.38 12.27
CA HIS A 133 12.99 -5.19 11.43
C HIS A 133 11.86 -6.10 11.94
N VAL A 134 10.67 -6.01 11.35
CA VAL A 134 9.51 -6.84 11.70
C VAL A 134 9.23 -7.86 10.59
N SER A 135 9.64 -9.11 10.79
CA SER A 135 9.45 -10.20 9.80
C SER A 135 7.98 -10.53 9.55
N MET A 136 7.66 -11.27 8.48
CA MET A 136 6.26 -11.67 8.22
C MET A 136 5.61 -12.43 9.38
N ASN A 137 6.32 -13.34 10.06
CA ASN A 137 5.78 -14.01 11.25
C ASN A 137 5.43 -13.00 12.35
N GLN A 138 6.27 -11.99 12.56
CA GLN A 138 6.04 -10.94 13.55
C GLN A 138 4.90 -9.98 13.13
N GLN A 139 4.74 -9.70 11.82
CA GLN A 139 3.62 -8.94 11.29
C GLN A 139 2.29 -9.68 11.50
N VAL A 140 2.24 -10.99 11.24
CA VAL A 140 1.07 -11.84 11.55
C VAL A 140 0.79 -11.86 13.06
N ALA A 141 1.82 -11.95 13.90
CA ALA A 141 1.66 -11.88 15.36
C ALA A 141 1.14 -10.52 15.82
N ASN A 142 1.57 -9.41 15.20
CA ASN A 142 1.04 -8.08 15.46
C ASN A 142 -0.45 -8.00 15.10
N PHE A 143 -0.85 -8.57 13.95
CA PHE A 143 -2.26 -8.65 13.58
C PHE A 143 -3.08 -9.52 14.55
N ALA A 144 -2.55 -10.64 15.04
CA ALA A 144 -3.21 -11.43 16.08
C ALA A 144 -3.49 -10.61 17.35
N ARG A 145 -2.57 -9.71 17.76
CA ARG A 145 -2.80 -8.76 18.86
C ARG A 145 -3.87 -7.72 18.53
N VAL A 146 -4.00 -7.32 17.27
CA VAL A 146 -5.09 -6.44 16.81
C VAL A 146 -6.43 -7.17 16.90
N VAL A 147 -6.52 -8.41 16.43
CA VAL A 147 -7.74 -9.23 16.55
C VAL A 147 -8.17 -9.39 18.01
N GLN A 148 -7.22 -9.57 18.94
CA GLN A 148 -7.54 -9.59 20.37
C GLN A 148 -8.14 -8.28 20.89
N GLN A 149 -7.67 -7.13 20.39
CA GLN A 149 -8.26 -5.82 20.71
C GLN A 149 -9.63 -5.65 20.07
N MET A 150 -9.79 -6.06 18.80
CA MET A 150 -11.07 -6.03 18.11
C MET A 150 -12.11 -6.88 18.84
N ARG A 151 -11.75 -8.06 19.35
CA ARG A 151 -12.66 -8.89 20.15
C ARG A 151 -13.24 -8.13 21.35
N ARG A 152 -12.45 -7.25 21.99
CA ARG A 152 -12.95 -6.39 23.08
C ARG A 152 -13.90 -5.31 22.56
N ALA A 153 -13.58 -4.68 21.43
CA ALA A 153 -14.45 -3.70 20.78
C ALA A 153 -15.80 -4.30 20.36
N PHE A 154 -15.81 -5.55 19.91
CA PHE A 154 -17.02 -6.34 19.61
C PHE A 154 -17.64 -7.02 20.85
N ARG A 155 -17.22 -6.66 22.07
CA ARG A 155 -17.75 -7.17 23.34
C ARG A 155 -17.75 -8.71 23.46
N GLY A 156 -16.76 -9.36 22.85
CA GLY A 156 -16.63 -10.82 22.83
C GLY A 156 -17.45 -11.54 21.75
N ASP A 157 -18.23 -10.81 20.93
CA ASP A 157 -19.00 -11.36 19.82
C ASP A 157 -18.10 -11.71 18.62
N ASN A 158 -17.56 -12.93 18.67
CA ASN A 158 -16.65 -13.41 17.62
C ASN A 158 -17.34 -13.55 16.26
N ASN A 159 -18.65 -13.81 16.22
CA ASN A 159 -19.37 -13.96 14.96
C ASN A 159 -19.48 -12.61 14.24
N ALA A 160 -19.87 -11.55 14.97
CA ALA A 160 -19.92 -10.20 14.42
C ALA A 160 -18.52 -9.71 13.99
N MET A 161 -17.50 -9.96 14.81
CA MET A 161 -16.11 -9.58 14.47
C MET A 161 -15.60 -10.32 13.22
N ASN A 162 -15.85 -11.63 13.11
CA ASN A 162 -15.43 -12.42 11.95
C ASN A 162 -16.20 -11.99 10.69
N ALA A 163 -17.49 -11.68 10.80
CA ALA A 163 -18.29 -11.15 9.70
C ALA A 163 -17.82 -9.75 9.25
N TYR A 164 -17.26 -8.95 10.16
CA TYR A 164 -16.62 -7.68 9.83
C TYR A 164 -15.28 -7.90 9.11
N LEU A 165 -14.40 -8.73 9.68
CA LEU A 165 -13.08 -9.03 9.12
C LEU A 165 -13.18 -9.70 7.75
N SER A 166 -14.21 -10.52 7.50
CA SER A 166 -14.40 -11.17 6.20
C SER A 166 -14.69 -10.18 5.06
N LYS A 167 -15.10 -8.95 5.38
CA LYS A 167 -15.35 -7.88 4.41
C LYS A 167 -14.12 -7.00 4.16
N CYS A 168 -13.15 -7.00 5.08
CA CYS A 168 -11.92 -6.22 4.99
C CYS A 168 -10.95 -6.83 3.96
N ILE A 169 -10.09 -6.00 3.36
CA ILE A 169 -9.02 -6.46 2.46
C ILE A 169 -7.70 -6.62 3.24
N PHE A 170 -6.95 -7.66 2.89
CA PHE A 170 -5.64 -7.97 3.44
C PHE A 170 -4.61 -7.99 2.32
N TYR A 171 -3.76 -6.97 2.23
CA TYR A 171 -2.66 -6.94 1.26
C TYR A 171 -1.40 -7.57 1.84
N CYS A 172 -0.78 -8.49 1.10
CA CYS A 172 0.45 -9.19 1.48
C CYS A 172 1.48 -9.08 0.35
N GLY A 173 2.53 -8.28 0.57
CA GLY A 173 3.59 -8.05 -0.41
C GLY A 173 4.99 -8.26 0.15
N LEU A 174 5.50 -9.48 0.03
CA LEU A 174 6.84 -9.88 0.49
C LEU A 174 7.51 -10.84 -0.52
N GLY A 175 8.81 -11.08 -0.32
CA GLY A 175 9.64 -11.97 -1.12
C GLY A 175 10.85 -11.26 -1.74
N SER A 176 10.78 -9.93 -1.92
CA SER A 176 11.86 -9.16 -2.54
C SER A 176 13.16 -9.25 -1.72
N ASN A 177 13.06 -9.05 -0.40
CA ASN A 177 14.21 -9.13 0.50
C ASN A 177 14.75 -10.55 0.66
N ASP A 178 13.92 -11.59 0.49
CA ASP A 178 14.38 -12.97 0.58
C ASP A 178 15.37 -13.29 -0.57
N TYR A 179 15.25 -12.61 -1.71
CA TYR A 179 16.24 -12.66 -2.77
C TYR A 179 17.35 -11.60 -2.60
N LEU A 180 17.00 -10.35 -2.32
CA LEU A 180 17.94 -9.21 -2.26
C LEU A 180 18.86 -9.24 -1.02
N ASN A 181 18.25 -9.40 0.16
CA ASN A 181 18.85 -9.29 1.49
C ASN A 181 18.89 -10.65 2.20
N ASN A 182 18.95 -11.74 1.43
CA ASN A 182 19.21 -13.09 1.93
C ASN A 182 19.88 -13.97 0.85
N TYR A 183 19.14 -14.56 -0.09
CA TYR A 183 19.65 -15.57 -1.02
C TYR A 183 20.87 -15.13 -1.85
N PHE A 184 20.79 -13.95 -2.48
CA PHE A 184 21.88 -13.41 -3.29
C PHE A 184 22.90 -12.58 -2.49
N MET A 185 22.72 -12.45 -1.18
CA MET A 185 23.61 -11.68 -0.30
C MET A 185 24.63 -12.59 0.39
N THR A 186 25.52 -13.18 -0.41
CA THR A 186 26.43 -14.27 0.00
C THR A 186 27.48 -13.90 1.03
N SER A 187 27.75 -12.60 1.22
CA SER A 187 28.65 -12.11 2.28
C SER A 187 28.04 -12.21 3.68
N PHE A 188 26.72 -12.28 3.78
CA PHE A 188 25.99 -12.32 5.06
C PHE A 188 25.23 -13.62 5.29
N TYR A 189 24.84 -14.33 4.23
CA TYR A 189 24.00 -15.52 4.33
C TYR A 189 24.57 -16.70 3.54
N ALA A 190 24.43 -17.90 4.11
CA ALA A 190 24.81 -19.16 3.46
C ALA A 190 23.70 -19.74 2.57
N THR A 191 22.55 -19.08 2.46
CA THR A 191 21.32 -19.61 1.85
C THR A 191 21.53 -20.16 0.44
N SER A 192 22.21 -19.42 -0.45
CA SER A 192 22.47 -19.87 -1.82
C SER A 192 23.50 -21.01 -1.93
N ARG A 193 24.21 -21.33 -0.84
CA ARG A 193 25.05 -22.54 -0.74
C ARG A 193 24.27 -23.74 -0.24
N GLN A 194 23.15 -23.50 0.45
CA GLN A 194 22.29 -24.54 1.04
C GLN A 194 21.14 -24.93 0.10
N TYR A 195 20.67 -24.00 -0.73
CA TYR A 195 19.53 -24.20 -1.61
C TYR A 195 19.87 -23.86 -3.05
N THR A 196 19.33 -24.66 -3.98
CA THR A 196 19.16 -24.22 -5.36
C THR A 196 18.03 -23.18 -5.44
N PRO A 197 17.91 -22.39 -6.54
CA PRO A 197 16.83 -21.41 -6.67
C PRO A 197 15.43 -22.03 -6.51
N ALA A 198 15.21 -23.23 -7.07
CA ALA A 198 13.96 -23.95 -6.95
C ALA A 198 13.68 -24.46 -5.53
N ALA A 199 14.70 -25.02 -4.85
CA ALA A 199 14.56 -25.49 -3.48
C ALA A 199 14.29 -24.31 -2.51
N TYR A 200 14.93 -23.17 -2.73
CA TYR A 200 14.68 -21.97 -1.94
C TYR A 200 13.28 -21.41 -2.16
N ALA A 201 12.84 -21.28 -3.41
CA ALA A 201 11.48 -20.86 -3.74
C ALA A 201 10.43 -21.78 -3.08
N ALA A 202 10.63 -23.11 -3.13
CA ALA A 202 9.75 -24.07 -2.47
C ALA A 202 9.70 -23.86 -0.94
N SER A 203 10.86 -23.65 -0.31
CA SER A 203 10.95 -23.36 1.13
C SER A 203 10.23 -22.06 1.50
N LEU A 204 10.43 -20.98 0.72
CA LEU A 204 9.74 -19.71 0.94
C LEU A 204 8.22 -19.86 0.80
N LEU A 205 7.75 -20.59 -0.22
CA LEU A 205 6.33 -20.82 -0.44
C LEU A 205 5.69 -21.65 0.67
N GLN A 206 6.44 -22.59 1.26
CA GLN A 206 5.97 -23.32 2.44
C GLN A 206 5.76 -22.39 3.64
N ASP A 207 6.72 -21.51 3.92
CA ASP A 207 6.63 -20.52 5.00
C ASP A 207 5.49 -19.53 4.74
N TYR A 208 5.38 -19.03 3.50
CA TYR A 208 4.36 -18.05 3.14
C TYR A 208 2.96 -18.66 3.14
N SER A 209 2.81 -19.91 2.69
CA SER A 209 1.56 -20.68 2.79
C SER A 209 1.08 -20.78 4.24
N ARG A 210 1.98 -21.06 5.19
CA ARG A 210 1.67 -21.09 6.62
C ARG A 210 1.19 -19.72 7.11
N GLN A 211 1.93 -18.65 6.80
CA GLN A 211 1.61 -17.30 7.26
C GLN A 211 0.27 -16.79 6.71
N LEU A 212 -0.01 -17.01 5.42
CA LEU A 212 -1.30 -16.69 4.81
C LEU A 212 -2.44 -17.51 5.42
N THR A 213 -2.20 -18.79 5.73
CA THR A 213 -3.16 -19.63 6.46
C THR A 213 -3.44 -19.10 7.88
N GLN A 214 -2.42 -18.57 8.57
CA GLN A 214 -2.60 -17.94 9.88
C GLN A 214 -3.45 -16.66 9.79
N LEU A 215 -3.26 -15.83 8.78
CA LEU A 215 -4.14 -14.67 8.55
C LEU A 215 -5.60 -15.11 8.31
N TYR A 216 -5.80 -16.18 7.53
CA TYR A 216 -7.12 -16.78 7.33
C TYR A 216 -7.73 -17.27 8.66
N GLN A 217 -6.96 -17.96 9.50
CA GLN A 217 -7.40 -18.40 10.84
C GLN A 217 -7.77 -17.22 11.76
N LEU A 218 -7.17 -16.05 11.54
CA LEU A 218 -7.46 -14.80 12.25
C LEU A 218 -8.66 -14.03 11.69
N GLY A 219 -9.35 -14.55 10.67
CA GLY A 219 -10.58 -13.98 10.12
C GLY A 219 -10.44 -13.34 8.74
N ALA A 220 -9.24 -13.30 8.16
CA ALA A 220 -9.06 -12.80 6.80
C ALA A 220 -9.80 -13.69 5.78
N ARG A 221 -10.57 -13.08 4.87
CA ARG A 221 -11.25 -13.81 3.78
C ARG A 221 -10.99 -13.21 2.40
N LYS A 222 -10.60 -11.95 2.32
CA LYS A 222 -10.27 -11.23 1.09
C LYS A 222 -8.78 -10.90 1.08
N ILE A 223 -7.95 -11.79 0.54
CA ILE A 223 -6.50 -11.67 0.64
C ILE A 223 -5.91 -11.38 -0.75
N VAL A 224 -5.05 -10.37 -0.80
CA VAL A 224 -4.36 -9.91 -1.99
C VAL A 224 -2.89 -10.22 -1.79
N VAL A 225 -2.31 -11.00 -2.69
CA VAL A 225 -0.92 -11.43 -2.64
C VAL A 225 -0.23 -10.91 -3.89
N THR A 226 0.86 -10.14 -3.73
CA THR A 226 1.59 -9.61 -4.88
C THR A 226 2.71 -10.54 -5.33
N ALA A 227 2.92 -10.61 -6.63
CA ALA A 227 4.16 -11.11 -7.20
C ALA A 227 5.34 -10.24 -6.74
N VAL A 228 6.54 -10.82 -6.70
CA VAL A 228 7.79 -10.09 -6.55
C VAL A 228 8.15 -9.44 -7.88
N GLY A 229 8.46 -8.15 -7.87
CA GLY A 229 8.85 -7.39 -9.06
C GLY A 229 10.20 -7.84 -9.67
N GLY A 230 10.55 -7.30 -10.83
CA GLY A 230 11.79 -7.60 -11.55
C GLY A 230 13.04 -7.03 -10.86
N ILE A 231 13.48 -7.64 -9.76
CA ILE A 231 14.62 -7.18 -8.95
C ILE A 231 15.89 -7.01 -9.78
N GLY A 232 16.15 -7.89 -10.76
CA GLY A 232 17.34 -7.83 -11.59
C GLY A 232 17.48 -6.52 -12.38
N CYS A 233 16.38 -5.75 -12.51
CA CYS A 233 16.31 -4.51 -13.26
C CYS A 233 16.33 -3.25 -12.39
N ILE A 234 16.33 -3.35 -11.06
CA ILE A 234 16.36 -2.16 -10.19
C ILE A 234 17.75 -1.50 -10.24
N PRO A 235 17.86 -0.19 -9.94
CA PRO A 235 19.13 0.52 -10.02
C PRO A 235 20.26 -0.13 -9.21
N TYR A 236 19.96 -0.70 -8.03
CA TYR A 236 20.92 -1.44 -7.20
C TYR A 236 21.59 -2.60 -7.94
N GLN A 237 20.82 -3.37 -8.71
CA GLN A 237 21.35 -4.51 -9.49
C GLN A 237 22.06 -4.02 -10.75
N LEU A 238 21.51 -3.01 -11.43
CA LEU A 238 22.13 -2.45 -12.64
C LEU A 238 23.51 -1.84 -12.36
N ALA A 239 23.69 -1.22 -11.20
CA ALA A 239 24.97 -0.71 -10.73
C ALA A 239 26.04 -1.81 -10.58
N ARG A 240 25.62 -3.01 -10.16
CA ARG A 240 26.48 -4.15 -9.83
C ARG A 240 26.59 -5.19 -10.93
N VAL A 241 25.77 -5.10 -11.98
CA VAL A 241 25.81 -6.06 -13.08
C VAL A 241 27.15 -5.96 -13.81
N ASN A 242 27.81 -7.11 -13.95
CA ASN A 242 29.01 -7.23 -14.78
C ASN A 242 28.62 -6.96 -16.23
N PRO A 243 29.28 -6.04 -16.95
CA PRO A 243 29.01 -5.79 -18.36
C PRO A 243 29.03 -7.05 -19.23
N ARG A 244 29.78 -8.09 -18.86
CA ARG A 244 29.84 -9.39 -19.56
C ARG A 244 28.59 -10.25 -19.39
N ASN A 245 27.80 -10.01 -18.34
CA ASN A 245 26.54 -10.72 -18.08
C ASN A 245 25.35 -9.99 -18.71
N ARG A 246 25.59 -8.89 -19.42
CA ARG A 246 24.55 -8.20 -20.20
C ARG A 246 24.32 -8.98 -21.48
N THR A 247 23.06 -9.23 -21.80
CA THR A 247 22.71 -9.76 -23.12
C THR A 247 22.50 -8.59 -24.08
N ALA A 248 22.56 -8.84 -25.39
CA ALA A 248 22.21 -7.82 -26.39
C ALA A 248 20.80 -7.24 -26.18
N ASN A 249 19.92 -7.98 -25.47
CA ASN A 249 18.50 -7.69 -25.33
C ASN A 249 18.07 -7.26 -23.91
N SER A 250 18.95 -7.33 -22.90
CA SER A 250 18.63 -6.93 -21.52
C SER A 250 19.87 -6.51 -20.73
N GLN A 251 19.73 -5.38 -20.02
CA GLN A 251 20.73 -4.88 -19.08
C GLN A 251 20.54 -5.41 -17.65
N CYS A 252 19.47 -6.16 -17.40
CA CYS A 252 19.13 -6.67 -16.08
C CYS A 252 19.97 -7.90 -15.69
N ASN A 253 20.01 -8.18 -14.39
CA ASN A 253 20.56 -9.43 -13.87
C ASN A 253 19.54 -10.58 -14.04
N GLU A 254 19.68 -11.34 -15.12
CA GLU A 254 18.72 -12.39 -15.47
C GLU A 254 18.77 -13.61 -14.54
N ASP A 255 19.88 -13.88 -13.85
CA ASP A 255 19.94 -14.99 -12.89
C ASP A 255 19.04 -14.73 -11.68
N ILE A 256 18.98 -13.46 -11.25
CA ILE A 256 18.05 -13.02 -10.19
C ILE A 256 16.61 -13.11 -10.69
N ASN A 257 16.32 -12.57 -11.89
CA ASN A 257 14.97 -12.59 -12.45
C ASN A 257 14.44 -14.02 -12.66
N LYS A 258 15.29 -14.97 -13.10
CA LYS A 258 14.92 -16.39 -13.21
C LYS A 258 14.55 -17.00 -11.87
N ALA A 259 15.32 -16.73 -10.81
CA ALA A 259 15.02 -17.23 -9.46
C ALA A 259 13.67 -16.68 -8.95
N ILE A 260 13.39 -15.40 -9.20
CA ILE A 260 12.13 -14.75 -8.84
C ILE A 260 10.95 -15.30 -9.65
N TYR A 261 11.15 -15.57 -10.94
CA TYR A 261 10.13 -16.18 -11.78
C TYR A 261 9.68 -17.53 -11.22
N ILE A 262 10.63 -18.38 -10.77
CA ILE A 262 10.31 -19.67 -10.14
C ILE A 262 9.42 -19.47 -8.90
N PHE A 263 9.75 -18.51 -8.04
CA PHE A 263 8.93 -18.19 -6.87
C PHE A 263 7.54 -17.68 -7.25
N ASN A 264 7.46 -16.72 -8.18
CA ASN A 264 6.20 -16.13 -8.62
C ASN A 264 5.26 -17.16 -9.27
N SER A 265 5.80 -18.08 -10.09
CA SER A 265 5.02 -19.20 -10.64
C SER A 265 4.49 -20.11 -9.54
N GLY A 266 5.31 -20.43 -8.53
CA GLY A 266 4.87 -21.23 -7.38
C GLY A 266 3.86 -20.49 -6.49
N LEU A 267 3.98 -19.17 -6.36
CA LEU A 267 3.04 -18.32 -5.62
C LEU A 267 1.67 -18.26 -6.28
N LEU A 268 1.65 -18.12 -7.61
CA LEU A 268 0.41 -18.21 -8.38
C LEU A 268 -0.28 -19.57 -8.17
N ASN A 269 0.48 -20.67 -8.24
CA ASN A 269 -0.06 -22.01 -7.98
C ASN A 269 -0.57 -22.16 -6.54
N LEU A 270 0.10 -21.56 -5.57
CA LEU A 270 -0.36 -21.53 -4.17
C LEU A 270 -1.70 -20.79 -4.03
N VAL A 271 -1.84 -19.63 -4.67
CA VAL A 271 -3.10 -18.87 -4.72
C VAL A 271 -4.22 -19.70 -5.36
N LYS A 272 -3.96 -20.34 -6.51
CA LYS A 272 -4.92 -21.26 -7.15
C LYS A 272 -5.32 -22.40 -6.22
N SER A 273 -4.36 -23.00 -5.50
CA SER A 273 -4.64 -24.05 -4.51
C SER A 273 -5.53 -23.57 -3.36
N PHE A 274 -5.33 -22.34 -2.85
CA PHE A 274 -6.19 -21.76 -1.82
C PHE A 274 -7.62 -21.53 -2.31
N ASN A 275 -7.77 -20.97 -3.53
CA ASN A 275 -9.08 -20.75 -4.14
C ASN A 275 -9.80 -22.06 -4.49
N ASN A 276 -9.07 -23.14 -4.76
CA ASN A 276 -9.63 -24.47 -5.06
C ASN A 276 -9.96 -25.30 -3.80
N GLY A 277 -10.43 -24.63 -2.73
CA GLY A 277 -11.03 -25.29 -1.57
C GLY A 277 -10.09 -25.60 -0.41
N ARG A 278 -8.80 -25.28 -0.49
CA ARG A 278 -7.87 -25.47 0.65
C ARG A 278 -8.19 -24.52 1.82
N LEU A 279 -8.73 -23.33 1.54
CA LEU A 279 -9.19 -22.36 2.54
C LEU A 279 -10.63 -21.91 2.24
N PRO A 280 -11.65 -22.69 2.68
CA PRO A 280 -13.04 -22.45 2.31
C PRO A 280 -13.56 -21.05 2.70
N GLY A 281 -14.29 -20.42 1.77
CA GLY A 281 -14.85 -19.09 1.97
C GLY A 281 -13.83 -17.95 1.95
N ALA A 282 -12.53 -18.25 1.82
CA ALA A 282 -11.54 -17.26 1.45
C ALA A 282 -11.49 -17.13 -0.06
N GLN A 283 -11.16 -15.93 -0.50
CA GLN A 283 -10.76 -15.63 -1.84
C GLN A 283 -9.34 -15.06 -1.76
N PHE A 284 -8.54 -15.40 -2.76
CA PHE A 284 -7.19 -14.88 -2.94
C PHE A 284 -7.06 -14.25 -4.31
N VAL A 285 -6.47 -13.06 -4.35
CA VAL A 285 -6.11 -12.35 -5.58
C VAL A 285 -4.60 -12.39 -5.72
N TYR A 286 -4.10 -12.84 -6.86
CA TYR A 286 -2.70 -12.71 -7.22
C TYR A 286 -2.50 -11.43 -8.04
N LEU A 287 -1.77 -10.45 -7.50
CA LEU A 287 -1.40 -9.25 -8.25
C LEU A 287 -0.13 -9.50 -9.04
N ASN A 288 -0.27 -9.60 -10.36
CA ASN A 288 0.86 -9.74 -11.27
C ASN A 288 1.55 -8.38 -11.51
N ILE A 289 2.26 -7.89 -10.50
CA ILE A 289 3.00 -6.62 -10.59
C ILE A 289 4.16 -6.68 -11.59
N ILE A 290 4.60 -7.89 -12.00
CA ILE A 290 5.68 -8.07 -12.97
C ILE A 290 5.29 -7.51 -14.33
N GLU A 291 4.11 -7.87 -14.84
CA GLU A 291 3.62 -7.36 -16.12
C GLU A 291 3.40 -5.86 -16.07
N SER A 292 2.86 -5.36 -14.95
CA SER A 292 2.72 -3.90 -14.75
C SER A 292 4.08 -3.20 -14.75
N ALA A 293 5.07 -3.72 -14.02
CA ALA A 293 6.42 -3.15 -13.99
C ALA A 293 7.11 -3.22 -15.36
N LYS A 294 6.94 -4.31 -16.11
CA LYS A 294 7.46 -4.47 -17.47
C LYS A 294 6.84 -3.46 -18.43
N ASP A 295 5.55 -3.18 -18.29
CA ASP A 295 4.86 -2.14 -19.06
C ASP A 295 5.39 -0.74 -18.71
N LEU A 296 5.66 -0.45 -17.43
CA LEU A 296 6.27 0.82 -17.01
C LEU A 296 7.68 1.02 -17.58
N VAL A 297 8.44 -0.05 -17.81
CA VAL A 297 9.77 0.03 -18.44
C VAL A 297 9.66 0.13 -19.96
N THR A 298 8.83 -0.70 -20.59
CA THR A 298 8.73 -0.80 -22.06
C THR A 298 7.96 0.39 -22.66
N ASN A 299 6.86 0.79 -22.03
CA ASN A 299 5.93 1.83 -22.49
C ASN A 299 5.95 3.06 -21.59
N GLY A 300 6.96 3.18 -20.73
CA GLY A 300 7.06 4.21 -19.70
C GLY A 300 6.95 5.65 -20.20
N ALA A 301 7.43 5.93 -21.41
CA ALA A 301 7.32 7.24 -22.03
C ALA A 301 5.85 7.69 -22.22
N ALA A 302 4.93 6.75 -22.47
CA ALA A 302 3.50 7.04 -22.56
C ALA A 302 2.89 7.45 -21.20
N TYR A 303 3.55 7.08 -20.10
CA TYR A 303 3.20 7.50 -18.75
C TYR A 303 3.98 8.74 -18.27
N GLY A 304 4.83 9.31 -19.12
CA GLY A 304 5.62 10.50 -18.82
C GLY A 304 7.00 10.23 -18.22
N PHE A 305 7.41 8.96 -18.08
CA PHE A 305 8.76 8.62 -17.62
C PHE A 305 9.81 8.81 -18.71
N GLU A 306 10.99 9.27 -18.31
CA GLU A 306 12.16 9.47 -19.18
C GLU A 306 13.38 8.68 -18.66
N VAL A 307 13.41 8.35 -17.36
CA VAL A 307 14.52 7.64 -16.72
C VAL A 307 14.03 6.34 -16.06
N PHE A 308 14.52 5.23 -16.58
CA PHE A 308 14.06 3.87 -16.23
C PHE A 308 15.09 3.05 -15.47
N ASP A 309 16.37 3.42 -15.57
CA ASP A 309 17.49 2.61 -15.11
C ASP A 309 18.20 3.23 -13.91
N LYS A 310 17.80 4.42 -13.44
CA LYS A 310 18.45 5.13 -12.33
C LYS A 310 17.46 5.61 -11.28
N GLY A 311 17.93 5.63 -10.03
CA GLY A 311 17.22 6.31 -8.95
C GLY A 311 17.26 7.83 -9.13
N CYS A 312 16.19 8.53 -8.79
CA CYS A 312 16.17 9.99 -8.71
C CYS A 312 17.10 10.52 -7.61
N CYS A 313 17.28 9.76 -6.53
CA CYS A 313 18.21 10.04 -5.43
C CYS A 313 19.14 8.83 -5.21
N GLY A 314 20.42 9.08 -4.95
CA GLY A 314 21.41 8.05 -4.73
C GLY A 314 22.77 8.44 -5.31
N VAL A 315 23.77 7.59 -5.13
CA VAL A 315 25.15 7.88 -5.52
C VAL A 315 25.72 6.71 -6.33
N GLY A 316 26.67 7.04 -7.21
CA GLY A 316 27.42 6.07 -8.01
C GLY A 316 26.68 5.65 -9.28
N ARG A 317 27.09 4.52 -9.86
CA ARG A 317 26.49 4.01 -11.09
C ARG A 317 24.99 3.79 -10.90
N ASN A 318 24.20 4.27 -11.87
CA ASN A 318 22.74 4.23 -11.86
C ASN A 318 22.07 4.89 -10.62
N ASN A 319 22.80 5.68 -9.82
CA ASN A 319 22.37 6.10 -8.48
C ASN A 319 21.97 4.90 -7.59
N GLY A 320 22.55 3.73 -7.85
CA GLY A 320 22.19 2.45 -7.25
C GLY A 320 23.26 1.84 -6.35
N GLU A 321 24.47 2.40 -6.30
CA GLU A 321 25.55 1.88 -5.45
C GLU A 321 25.27 2.19 -3.99
N ILE A 322 24.89 3.44 -3.71
CA ILE A 322 24.48 3.92 -2.39
C ILE A 322 23.08 4.53 -2.56
N THR A 323 22.14 4.07 -1.75
CA THR A 323 20.77 4.61 -1.73
C THR A 323 20.75 6.08 -1.26
N CYS A 324 19.60 6.72 -1.33
CA CYS A 324 19.42 8.12 -1.00
C CYS A 324 19.94 8.46 0.41
N LEU A 325 20.88 9.42 0.50
CA LEU A 325 21.48 9.83 1.76
C LEU A 325 20.68 10.99 2.41
N PRO A 326 20.78 11.15 3.75
CA PRO A 326 20.18 12.28 4.44
C PRO A 326 20.61 13.62 3.82
N LEU A 327 19.63 14.50 3.58
CA LEU A 327 19.79 15.84 3.01
C LEU A 327 20.39 15.86 1.59
N GLN A 328 20.49 14.72 0.91
CA GLN A 328 20.91 14.68 -0.48
C GLN A 328 19.89 15.38 -1.37
N ARG A 329 20.35 16.17 -2.35
CA ARG A 329 19.48 16.78 -3.36
C ARG A 329 19.05 15.71 -4.37
N PRO A 330 17.73 15.41 -4.51
CA PRO A 330 17.25 14.49 -5.52
C PRO A 330 17.28 15.14 -6.92
N CYS A 331 16.96 14.33 -7.95
CA CYS A 331 16.75 14.80 -9.31
C CYS A 331 15.72 15.97 -9.37
N PRO A 332 15.82 16.86 -10.38
CA PRO A 332 15.00 18.07 -10.44
C PRO A 332 13.52 17.78 -10.70
N ASP A 333 13.19 16.77 -11.52
CA ASP A 333 11.82 16.36 -11.81
C ASP A 333 11.64 14.87 -11.51
N ARG A 334 10.99 14.59 -10.37
CA ARG A 334 10.73 13.25 -9.85
C ARG A 334 9.67 12.50 -10.67
N SER A 335 8.78 13.21 -11.35
CA SER A 335 7.72 12.60 -12.17
C SER A 335 8.26 11.86 -13.39
N LYS A 336 9.48 12.20 -13.81
CA LYS A 336 10.17 11.60 -14.97
C LYS A 336 10.94 10.33 -14.63
N TYR A 337 11.06 9.98 -13.37
CA TYR A 337 11.85 8.83 -12.91
C TYR A 337 10.94 7.69 -12.47
N LEU A 338 11.25 6.48 -12.95
CA LEU A 338 10.57 5.27 -12.47
C LEU A 338 10.98 4.94 -11.02
N PHE A 339 12.26 5.12 -10.70
CA PHE A 339 12.83 4.78 -9.39
C PHE A 339 13.15 6.02 -8.57
N TRP A 340 12.75 6.02 -7.30
CA TRP A 340 13.11 7.04 -6.34
C TRP A 340 14.57 6.90 -5.90
N ASP A 341 14.96 5.70 -5.49
CA ASP A 341 16.30 5.39 -5.01
C ASP A 341 16.87 4.12 -5.65
N ALA A 342 17.84 3.48 -5.00
CA ALA A 342 18.47 2.26 -5.50
C ALA A 342 17.49 1.07 -5.66
N PHE A 343 16.34 1.09 -4.99
CA PHE A 343 15.41 -0.04 -4.89
C PHE A 343 13.96 0.33 -5.21
N HIS A 344 13.51 1.48 -4.75
CA HIS A 344 12.09 1.78 -4.61
C HIS A 344 11.55 2.62 -5.78
N PRO A 345 10.30 2.39 -6.21
CA PRO A 345 9.63 3.22 -7.20
C PRO A 345 9.35 4.64 -6.67
N THR A 346 9.23 5.62 -7.58
CA THR A 346 8.71 6.95 -7.22
C THR A 346 7.22 6.92 -6.91
N GLU A 347 6.71 7.99 -6.29
CA GLU A 347 5.26 8.20 -6.17
C GLU A 347 4.54 8.11 -7.53
N ALA A 348 5.10 8.72 -8.59
CA ALA A 348 4.51 8.69 -9.92
C ALA A 348 4.33 7.24 -10.43
N ALA A 349 5.34 6.40 -10.22
CA ALA A 349 5.26 4.97 -10.53
C ALA A 349 4.25 4.25 -9.65
N ASN A 350 4.24 4.51 -8.34
CA ASN A 350 3.29 3.93 -7.40
C ASN A 350 1.82 4.27 -7.73
N ILE A 351 1.53 5.49 -8.19
CA ILE A 351 0.19 5.90 -8.64
C ILE A 351 -0.27 5.04 -9.82
N ILE A 352 0.59 4.84 -10.82
CA ILE A 352 0.24 4.04 -11.99
C ILE A 352 0.08 2.56 -11.61
N LEU A 353 1.01 2.02 -10.82
CA LEU A 353 0.95 0.65 -10.33
C LEU A 353 -0.30 0.41 -9.47
N GLY A 354 -0.67 1.35 -8.60
CA GLY A 354 -1.87 1.27 -7.78
C GLY A 354 -3.14 1.29 -8.61
N LYS A 355 -3.23 2.19 -9.61
CA LYS A 355 -4.34 2.21 -10.56
C LYS A 355 -4.45 0.90 -11.35
N LYS A 356 -3.33 0.41 -11.90
CA LYS A 356 -3.30 -0.88 -12.61
C LYS A 356 -3.72 -2.03 -11.71
N ALA A 357 -3.22 -2.10 -10.48
CA ALA A 357 -3.60 -3.13 -9.50
C ALA A 357 -5.10 -3.05 -9.15
N PHE A 358 -5.66 -1.85 -9.04
CA PHE A 358 -7.09 -1.66 -8.77
C PHE A 358 -7.97 -2.11 -9.94
N SER A 359 -7.63 -1.66 -11.16
CA SER A 359 -8.47 -1.76 -12.36
C SER A 359 -8.15 -2.93 -13.28
N SER A 360 -7.21 -3.82 -12.94
CA SER A 360 -6.73 -4.86 -13.88
C SER A 360 -7.80 -5.89 -14.21
N ASN A 361 -8.61 -5.62 -15.23
CA ASN A 361 -9.37 -6.61 -16.00
C ASN A 361 -8.41 -7.36 -16.94
N SER A 362 -7.43 -8.10 -16.41
CA SER A 362 -6.62 -8.97 -17.27
C SER A 362 -7.53 -10.09 -17.79
N ALA A 363 -8.17 -9.82 -18.93
CA ALA A 363 -9.05 -10.73 -19.66
C ALA A 363 -8.31 -11.96 -20.24
N THR A 364 -7.10 -12.26 -19.75
CA THR A 364 -6.25 -13.33 -20.29
C THR A 364 -6.07 -14.51 -19.35
N ASP A 365 -6.53 -14.45 -18.10
CA ASP A 365 -6.69 -15.64 -17.28
C ASP A 365 -7.94 -15.48 -16.40
N GLU A 366 -8.85 -16.45 -16.47
CA GLU A 366 -10.07 -16.54 -15.65
C GLU A 366 -9.79 -16.57 -14.12
N ASP A 367 -8.51 -16.59 -13.72
CA ASP A 367 -8.00 -16.65 -12.35
C ASP A 367 -7.62 -15.28 -11.74
N PHE A 368 -7.70 -14.17 -12.48
CA PHE A 368 -7.36 -12.83 -11.98
C PHE A 368 -8.61 -12.01 -11.68
N LEU A 369 -9.07 -12.06 -10.43
CA LEU A 369 -10.05 -11.09 -9.93
C LEU A 369 -9.36 -9.74 -9.76
N ASN A 370 -9.93 -8.68 -10.36
CA ASN A 370 -9.48 -7.31 -10.12
C ASN A 370 -9.91 -6.85 -8.69
N LEU A 371 -9.18 -5.90 -8.11
CA LEU A 371 -9.47 -5.39 -6.76
C LEU A 371 -10.83 -4.67 -6.70
N GLU A 372 -11.26 -4.05 -7.80
CA GLU A 372 -12.56 -3.37 -7.93
C GLU A 372 -13.76 -4.31 -7.72
N SER A 373 -13.79 -5.45 -8.41
CA SER A 373 -14.85 -6.49 -8.28
C SER A 373 -14.89 -7.11 -6.88
N TYR A 374 -13.77 -7.05 -6.16
CA TYR A 374 -13.60 -7.54 -4.81
C TYR A 374 -14.16 -6.59 -3.75
N ALA A 375 -14.09 -5.30 -4.04
CA ALA A 375 -14.59 -4.22 -3.23
C ALA A 375 -16.12 -4.02 -3.42
N GLN A 376 -16.64 -4.20 -4.64
CA GLN A 376 -18.04 -3.91 -5.00
C GLN A 376 -19.12 -4.93 -4.57
N LYS A 377 -18.86 -5.87 -3.65
CA LYS A 377 -19.88 -6.90 -3.30
C LYS A 377 -20.75 -6.63 -2.09
N GLU A 378 -20.46 -5.63 -1.26
CA GLU A 378 -21.34 -5.27 -0.15
C GLU A 378 -21.24 -3.78 0.09
N THR A 379 -22.34 -3.04 -0.11
CA THR A 379 -22.46 -1.65 0.33
C THR A 379 -22.14 -1.59 1.82
N CYS A 380 -21.01 -0.99 2.16
CA CYS A 380 -20.64 -0.75 3.54
C CYS A 380 -21.38 0.52 3.99
N SER A 381 -22.66 0.40 4.34
CA SER A 381 -23.31 1.52 5.03
C SER A 381 -22.61 1.71 6.38
N GLU A 382 -22.11 2.91 6.66
CA GLU A 382 -21.61 3.26 8.01
C GLU A 382 -22.67 2.94 9.09
N GLU A 383 -23.95 2.90 8.69
CA GLU A 383 -25.07 2.39 9.48
C GLU A 383 -24.83 1.00 10.06
N LEU A 384 -24.17 0.04 9.40
CA LEU A 384 -24.02 -1.30 9.99
C LEU A 384 -23.04 -1.31 11.18
N LEU A 385 -21.96 -0.54 11.10
CA LEU A 385 -20.98 -0.42 12.19
C LEU A 385 -21.57 0.44 13.33
N VAL A 386 -22.22 1.56 12.99
CA VAL A 386 -22.85 2.45 13.96
C VAL A 386 -24.07 1.78 14.61
N GLU A 387 -24.97 1.13 13.87
CA GLU A 387 -26.09 0.38 14.43
C GLU A 387 -25.61 -0.77 15.32
N THR A 388 -24.55 -1.49 14.95
CA THR A 388 -24.03 -2.58 15.80
C THR A 388 -23.44 -2.04 17.11
N LEU A 389 -22.77 -0.88 17.07
CA LEU A 389 -22.15 -0.24 18.24
C LEU A 389 -23.17 0.53 19.09
N VAL A 390 -24.19 1.14 18.48
CA VAL A 390 -25.27 1.93 19.11
C VAL A 390 -26.36 1.01 19.66
N LYS A 391 -26.86 0.01 18.91
CA LYS A 391 -27.87 -0.96 19.41
C LYS A 391 -27.37 -1.77 20.60
N LYS A 392 -26.05 -1.82 20.83
CA LYS A 392 -25.45 -2.53 21.96
C LYS A 392 -25.02 -1.61 23.12
N GLY A 393 -25.21 -0.29 23.05
CA GLY A 393 -25.13 0.62 24.21
C GLY A 393 -23.73 1.12 24.57
N LEU A 394 -22.99 1.67 23.61
CA LEU A 394 -21.90 2.61 23.91
C LEU A 394 -22.53 3.98 24.19
N GLN A 395 -22.45 4.47 25.43
CA GLN A 395 -22.75 5.87 25.71
C GLN A 395 -21.61 6.73 25.14
N GLY A 396 -21.94 7.68 24.26
CA GLY A 396 -20.98 8.59 23.60
C GLY A 396 -21.04 8.63 22.07
N VAL A 397 -21.91 7.84 21.42
CA VAL A 397 -22.17 7.93 19.98
C VAL A 397 -23.66 8.21 19.77
N SER A 398 -24.01 9.46 19.44
CA SER A 398 -25.38 9.88 19.14
C SER A 398 -25.53 10.17 17.65
N LEU A 399 -26.56 9.60 17.02
CA LEU A 399 -27.08 10.05 15.73
C LEU A 399 -27.78 11.39 15.95
N LEU A 400 -27.20 12.50 15.48
CA LEU A 400 -27.93 13.74 15.32
C LEU A 400 -28.70 13.67 13.98
N SER A 401 -29.93 13.17 14.03
CA SER A 401 -30.87 13.36 12.92
C SER A 401 -31.46 14.76 13.01
N TYR A 402 -31.05 15.66 12.10
CA TYR A 402 -31.85 16.85 11.83
C TYR A 402 -33.03 16.44 10.96
N GLY A 403 -34.23 16.43 11.54
CA GLY A 403 -35.46 16.18 10.81
C GLY A 403 -35.71 17.32 9.82
N SER A 404 -35.73 17.01 8.53
CA SER A 404 -36.49 17.78 7.56
C SER A 404 -37.17 16.83 6.58
N THR A 405 -38.49 16.94 6.49
CA THR A 405 -39.34 16.26 5.51
C THR A 405 -38.97 16.73 4.10
N SER A 406 -38.07 16.02 3.43
CA SER A 406 -37.72 16.25 2.02
C SER A 406 -36.93 15.05 1.50
N THR A 407 -37.35 14.53 0.34
CA THR A 407 -36.76 13.40 -0.37
C THR A 407 -35.38 13.77 -0.95
N SER A 408 -34.32 13.67 -0.15
CA SER A 408 -32.92 13.65 -0.60
C SER A 408 -32.02 13.05 0.50
N PRO A 409 -30.91 12.37 0.18
CA PRO A 409 -30.11 11.65 1.18
C PRO A 409 -29.40 12.63 2.12
N THR A 410 -29.67 12.50 3.42
CA THR A 410 -29.11 13.30 4.52
C THR A 410 -27.64 12.95 4.78
N ASN A 411 -26.77 13.96 4.75
CA ASN A 411 -25.38 13.87 5.22
C ASN A 411 -25.33 13.67 6.76
N VAL A 412 -24.66 12.61 7.23
CA VAL A 412 -24.40 12.36 8.66
C VAL A 412 -23.01 12.88 9.00
N LYS A 413 -22.91 13.86 9.91
CA LYS A 413 -21.62 14.28 10.50
C LYS A 413 -21.43 13.61 11.86
N LEU A 414 -20.33 12.87 12.01
CA LEU A 414 -19.84 12.37 13.31
C LEU A 414 -19.20 13.52 14.10
N ALA A 415 -19.79 13.86 15.24
CA ALA A 415 -19.12 14.64 16.28
C ALA A 415 -18.65 13.68 17.37
N LEU A 416 -17.35 13.64 17.64
CA LEU A 416 -16.78 13.01 18.83
C LEU A 416 -16.84 14.06 19.96
N THR A 417 -17.65 13.82 20.99
CA THR A 417 -17.59 14.55 22.27
C THR A 417 -16.86 13.75 23.32
#